data_AF-A0A2V7XNQ0-F1
#
_entry.id   AF-A0A2V7XNQ0-F1
#
_cell.length_a   1.000
_cell.length_b   1.000
_cell.length_c   1.000
_cell.angle_alpha   90.00
_cell.angle_beta   90.00
_cell.angle_gamma   90.00
#
_symmetry.space_group_name_H-M   'P 1'
#
loop_
_entity.id
_entity.type
_entity.pdbx_description
1 polymer ?
#
loop_
_entity_poly.entity_id
_entity_poly.type
_entity_poly.pdbx_seq_one_letter_code
_entity_poly.pdbx_strand_id
1 'polypeptide(L)'
;MEHAPPPSPAAVEHLRPAVVDADFTPARPREVRAAVTLSFGRAVEPLRDDGLVGDFNGDGAPDLAVEVRPAAGHLAEVNDEVANWTIQDCAAVSASARPLGHPRVRPVVAEDERLVAILHGYGARGWRDTGARQVYLIKNGGGPAAAQPRRAYPELDAPGTESGGHVLTSTSPAPGVVYWTGARYAWRDARKAEGAGRGALAH
;
A
#
# COMPACT_ATOMS: atom_id res chain seq x y z
N MET A 1 -6.87 41.40 -16.68
CA MET A 1 -6.23 40.11 -17.02
C MET A 1 -6.30 39.26 -15.77
N GLU A 2 -7.25 38.33 -15.71
CA GLU A 2 -7.47 37.46 -14.57
C GLU A 2 -6.46 36.31 -14.65
N HIS A 3 -5.61 36.16 -13.64
CA HIS A 3 -4.62 35.10 -13.58
C HIS A 3 -5.34 33.83 -13.10
N ALA A 4 -5.47 32.84 -13.99
CA ALA A 4 -5.99 31.53 -13.61
C ALA A 4 -5.13 30.94 -12.47
N PRO A 5 -5.73 30.31 -11.44
CA PRO A 5 -4.97 29.67 -10.39
C PRO A 5 -4.12 28.52 -10.98
N PRO A 6 -2.92 28.25 -10.44
CA PRO A 6 -2.13 27.11 -10.88
C PRO A 6 -2.92 25.81 -10.63
N PRO A 7 -2.86 24.82 -11.54
CA PRO A 7 -3.51 23.54 -11.30
C PRO A 7 -2.96 22.89 -10.03
N SER A 8 -3.86 22.40 -9.18
CA SER A 8 -3.48 21.66 -7.96
C SER A 8 -2.61 20.44 -8.31
N PRO A 9 -1.55 20.13 -7.53
CA PRO A 9 -0.70 18.96 -7.76
C PRO A 9 -1.48 17.63 -7.83
N ALA A 10 -2.61 17.55 -7.14
CA ALA A 10 -3.50 16.38 -7.11
C ALA A 10 -4.22 16.08 -8.46
N ALA A 11 -4.29 17.06 -9.37
CA ALA A 11 -4.98 16.90 -10.65
C ALA A 11 -4.11 16.20 -11.72
N VAL A 12 -2.80 16.10 -11.52
CA VAL A 12 -1.87 15.55 -12.52
C VAL A 12 -1.63 14.05 -12.33
N GLU A 13 -1.95 13.49 -11.17
CA GLU A 13 -1.65 12.08 -10.84
C GLU A 13 -2.65 11.09 -11.47
N HIS A 14 -3.90 11.52 -11.71
CA HIS A 14 -4.98 10.68 -12.25
C HIS A 14 -4.98 10.50 -13.79
N LEU A 15 -4.02 11.08 -14.51
CA LEU A 15 -3.98 11.06 -15.99
C LEU A 15 -2.76 10.32 -16.56
N ARG A 16 -2.10 9.47 -15.78
CA ARG A 16 -1.04 8.62 -16.34
C ARG A 16 -1.69 7.49 -17.13
N PRO A 17 -1.41 7.36 -18.45
CA PRO A 17 -1.79 6.16 -19.17
C PRO A 17 -1.18 4.96 -18.45
N ALA A 18 -1.93 3.85 -18.36
CA ALA A 18 -1.38 2.58 -17.92
C ALA A 18 -0.05 2.36 -18.65
N VAL A 19 1.01 2.07 -17.88
CA VAL A 19 2.35 1.98 -18.48
C VAL A 19 2.38 0.73 -19.35
N VAL A 20 2.30 0.95 -20.66
CA VAL A 20 2.44 -0.11 -21.66
C VAL A 20 3.80 -0.77 -21.43
N ASP A 21 3.81 -2.11 -21.38
CA ASP A 21 4.99 -2.95 -21.13
C ASP A 21 5.59 -2.89 -19.70
N ALA A 22 4.80 -2.53 -18.69
CA ALA A 22 5.19 -2.62 -17.29
C ALA A 22 5.61 -4.05 -16.85
N ASP A 23 6.72 -4.14 -16.11
CA ASP A 23 7.29 -5.41 -15.63
C ASP A 23 6.68 -5.91 -14.31
N PHE A 24 5.60 -6.67 -14.40
CA PHE A 24 4.98 -7.35 -13.26
C PHE A 24 5.62 -8.71 -12.92
N THR A 25 6.83 -9.00 -13.41
CA THR A 25 7.47 -10.29 -13.09
C THR A 25 7.75 -10.40 -11.57
N PRO A 26 7.53 -11.59 -10.98
CA PRO A 26 7.76 -11.81 -9.55
C PRO A 26 9.16 -11.36 -9.11
N ALA A 27 9.24 -10.76 -7.93
CA ALA A 27 10.50 -10.31 -7.36
C ALA A 27 11.39 -11.50 -6.98
N ARG A 28 12.66 -11.45 -7.37
CA ARG A 28 13.66 -12.44 -6.91
C ARG A 28 14.10 -12.08 -5.49
N PRO A 29 14.50 -13.06 -4.65
CA PRO A 29 14.94 -12.79 -3.28
C PRO A 29 16.03 -11.73 -3.12
N ARG A 30 17.00 -11.70 -4.03
CA ARG A 30 18.05 -10.68 -4.03
C ARG A 30 17.51 -9.29 -4.36
N GLU A 31 16.52 -9.18 -5.24
CA GLU A 31 15.88 -7.91 -5.58
C GLU A 31 15.04 -7.39 -4.41
N VAL A 32 14.30 -8.27 -3.72
CA VAL A 32 13.54 -7.90 -2.51
C VAL A 32 14.45 -7.28 -1.46
N ARG A 33 15.54 -7.97 -1.11
CA ARG A 33 16.51 -7.45 -0.13
C ARG A 33 17.13 -6.12 -0.58
N ALA A 34 17.53 -6.02 -1.85
CA ALA A 34 18.12 -4.80 -2.39
C ALA A 34 17.13 -3.62 -2.37
N ALA A 35 15.87 -3.85 -2.72
CA ALA A 35 14.83 -2.83 -2.70
C ALA A 35 14.53 -2.37 -1.26
N VAL A 36 14.39 -3.29 -0.31
CA VAL A 36 14.20 -2.94 1.12
C VAL A 36 15.38 -2.13 1.64
N THR A 37 16.63 -2.54 1.36
CA THR A 37 17.82 -1.79 1.77
C THR A 37 17.90 -0.41 1.12
N LEU A 38 17.52 -0.28 -0.17
CA LEU A 38 17.53 1.01 -0.85
C LEU A 38 16.50 1.99 -0.26
N SER A 39 15.31 1.49 0.07
CA SER A 39 14.20 2.31 0.56
C SER A 39 14.27 2.64 2.03
N PHE A 40 14.72 1.69 2.86
CA PHE A 40 14.66 1.80 4.32
C PHE A 40 16.03 1.74 5.01
N GLY A 41 17.12 1.60 4.24
CA GLY A 41 18.46 1.44 4.79
C GLY A 41 18.55 0.19 5.67
N ARG A 42 18.89 0.39 6.95
CA ARG A 42 18.96 -0.65 7.98
C ARG A 42 17.77 -0.64 8.94
N ALA A 43 16.82 0.27 8.76
CA ALA A 43 15.75 0.51 9.73
C ALA A 43 14.82 -0.70 9.88
N VAL A 44 14.57 -1.41 8.79
CA VAL A 44 13.73 -2.61 8.78
C VAL A 44 14.47 -3.77 8.12
N GLU A 45 14.07 -4.98 8.50
CA GLU A 45 14.52 -6.21 7.86
C GLU A 45 13.32 -7.01 7.33
N PRO A 46 13.47 -7.64 6.14
CA PRO A 46 12.44 -8.51 5.62
C PRO A 46 12.33 -9.78 6.47
N LEU A 47 11.09 -10.14 6.82
CA LEU A 47 10.80 -11.38 7.56
C LEU A 47 10.83 -12.62 6.66
N ARG A 48 10.76 -12.39 5.35
CA ARG A 48 10.76 -13.41 4.31
C ARG A 48 11.46 -12.89 3.07
N ASP A 49 11.97 -13.80 2.27
CA ASP A 49 12.78 -13.49 1.09
C ASP A 49 11.93 -13.23 -0.17
N ASP A 50 10.64 -13.54 -0.14
CA ASP A 50 9.68 -13.27 -1.20
C ASP A 50 8.98 -11.92 -1.02
N GLY A 51 8.57 -11.34 -2.14
CA GLY A 51 7.76 -10.14 -2.19
C GLY A 51 6.63 -10.31 -3.20
N LEU A 52 5.51 -9.66 -2.93
CA LEU A 52 4.36 -9.66 -3.84
C LEU A 52 4.45 -8.46 -4.76
N VAL A 53 4.36 -8.71 -6.05
CA VAL A 53 4.34 -7.68 -7.09
C VAL A 53 2.91 -7.47 -7.56
N GLY A 54 2.51 -6.21 -7.69
CA GLY A 54 1.18 -5.82 -8.13
C GLY A 54 1.07 -4.30 -8.23
N ASP A 55 0.04 -3.81 -8.88
CA ASP A 55 -0.27 -2.37 -8.96
C ASP A 55 -1.15 -2.01 -7.76
N PHE A 56 -0.57 -1.72 -6.60
CA PHE A 56 -1.30 -1.55 -5.34
C PHE A 56 -1.88 -0.15 -5.15
N ASN A 57 -1.41 0.85 -5.91
CA ASN A 57 -1.93 2.22 -5.89
C ASN A 57 -2.83 2.55 -7.10
N GLY A 58 -2.88 1.69 -8.12
CA GLY A 58 -3.75 1.82 -9.29
C GLY A 58 -3.19 2.70 -10.41
N ASP A 59 -1.89 3.04 -10.39
CA ASP A 59 -1.27 3.92 -11.39
C ASP A 59 -0.73 3.16 -12.63
N GLY A 60 -0.85 1.83 -12.63
CA GLY A 60 -0.40 0.94 -13.69
C GLY A 60 1.09 0.62 -13.67
N ALA A 61 1.87 1.16 -12.73
CA ALA A 61 3.24 0.74 -12.48
C ALA A 61 3.28 -0.45 -11.50
N PRO A 62 4.24 -1.38 -11.65
CA PRO A 62 4.41 -2.47 -10.69
C PRO A 62 4.97 -1.96 -9.36
N ASP A 63 4.26 -2.24 -8.27
CA ASP A 63 4.69 -2.02 -6.88
C ASP A 63 5.26 -3.31 -6.27
N LEU A 64 5.92 -3.18 -5.12
CA LEU A 64 6.40 -4.30 -4.32
C LEU A 64 5.87 -4.22 -2.89
N ALA A 65 5.31 -5.33 -2.40
CA ALA A 65 4.93 -5.51 -1.01
C ALA A 65 5.78 -6.60 -0.34
N VAL A 66 6.34 -6.28 0.83
CA VAL A 66 7.24 -7.16 1.59
C VAL A 66 6.82 -7.16 3.05
N GLU A 67 6.80 -8.33 3.69
CA GLU A 67 6.61 -8.38 5.14
C GLU A 67 7.94 -8.06 5.84
N VAL A 68 7.92 -7.07 6.72
CA VAL A 68 9.12 -6.57 7.42
C VAL A 68 8.85 -6.41 8.91
N ARG A 69 9.92 -6.20 9.67
CA ARG A 69 9.88 -5.68 11.05
C ARG A 69 11.03 -4.69 11.26
N PRO A 70 11.00 -3.86 12.31
CA PRO A 70 12.19 -3.09 12.70
C PRO A 70 13.39 -4.02 12.88
N ALA A 71 14.54 -3.61 12.37
CA ALA A 71 15.77 -4.32 12.64
C ALA A 71 16.21 -4.08 14.10
N ALA A 72 16.85 -5.08 14.70
CA ALA A 72 17.31 -4.99 16.09
C ALA A 72 18.18 -3.74 16.32
N GLY A 73 17.81 -2.92 17.31
CA GLY A 73 18.51 -1.67 17.64
C GLY A 73 18.22 -0.48 16.72
N HIS A 74 17.37 -0.62 15.70
CA HIS A 74 17.06 0.44 14.73
C HIS A 74 15.63 1.02 14.87
N LEU A 75 14.91 0.70 15.95
CA LEU A 75 13.52 1.17 16.16
C LEU A 75 13.38 2.70 16.14
N ALA A 76 14.39 3.42 16.65
CA ALA A 76 14.40 4.88 16.65
C ALA A 76 14.41 5.44 15.21
N GLU A 77 15.17 4.82 14.30
CA GLU A 77 15.23 5.22 12.89
C GLU A 77 13.87 4.99 12.22
N VAL A 78 13.23 3.84 12.46
CA VAL A 78 11.88 3.53 11.94
C VAL A 78 10.90 4.65 12.29
N ASN A 79 10.94 5.08 13.55
CA ASN A 79 10.04 6.08 14.12
C ASN A 79 10.51 7.54 13.96
N ASP A 80 11.62 7.80 13.25
CA ASP A 80 12.08 9.17 13.03
C ASP A 80 11.05 9.99 12.24
N GLU A 81 10.83 11.25 12.63
CA GLU A 81 9.90 12.16 11.98
C GLU A 81 10.37 12.60 10.59
N VAL A 82 11.68 12.60 10.34
CA VAL A 82 12.27 12.95 9.05
C VAL A 82 12.63 11.74 8.19
N ALA A 83 12.16 10.54 8.58
CA ALA A 83 12.36 9.33 7.80
C ALA A 83 11.79 9.47 6.38
N ASN A 84 12.45 8.83 5.41
CA ASN A 84 12.06 8.87 3.99
C ASN A 84 10.84 7.98 3.64
N TRP A 85 10.12 7.48 4.65
CA TRP A 85 8.94 6.62 4.49
C TRP A 85 7.76 7.12 5.31
N THR A 86 6.55 6.78 4.83
CA THR A 86 5.31 7.09 5.55
C THR A 86 4.84 5.90 6.36
N ILE A 87 4.62 6.08 7.67
CA ILE A 87 3.98 5.07 8.50
C ILE A 87 2.47 5.28 8.46
N GLN A 88 1.72 4.23 8.16
CA GLN A 88 0.26 4.24 8.18
C GLN A 88 -0.27 3.13 9.09
N ASP A 89 -1.44 3.35 9.65
CA ASP A 89 -2.17 2.35 10.43
C ASP A 89 -3.51 2.07 9.77
N CYS A 90 -3.66 0.86 9.23
CA CYS A 90 -4.88 0.43 8.57
C CYS A 90 -6.09 0.31 9.52
N ALA A 91 -5.86 0.01 10.82
CA ALA A 91 -6.95 -0.11 11.79
C ALA A 91 -7.64 1.24 12.05
N ALA A 92 -6.87 2.34 11.97
CA ALA A 92 -7.40 3.69 12.12
C ALA A 92 -8.31 4.13 10.95
N VAL A 93 -8.21 3.49 9.78
CA VAL A 93 -8.99 3.82 8.58
C VAL A 93 -10.33 3.10 8.52
N SER A 94 -10.46 1.96 9.21
CA SER A 94 -11.70 1.16 9.27
C SER A 94 -12.83 1.86 10.07
N ALA A 95 -12.53 2.91 10.83
CA ALA A 95 -13.42 3.47 11.86
C ALA A 95 -14.03 4.87 11.59
N SER A 96 -13.80 5.56 10.46
CA SER A 96 -14.35 6.94 10.33
C SER A 96 -14.75 7.39 8.93
N ALA A 97 -16.07 7.44 8.74
CA ALA A 97 -16.77 8.30 7.79
C ALA A 97 -17.23 9.60 8.46
N ARG A 98 -16.36 10.33 9.18
CA ARG A 98 -16.60 11.72 9.61
C ARG A 98 -15.29 12.52 9.76
N PRO A 99 -15.19 13.73 9.19
CA PRO A 99 -14.05 14.62 9.40
C PRO A 99 -14.33 15.57 10.56
N LEU A 100 -13.65 15.42 11.69
CA LEU A 100 -13.46 16.51 12.66
C LEU A 100 -12.07 16.37 13.30
N GLY A 101 -11.36 17.49 13.35
CA GLY A 101 -9.92 17.58 13.53
C GLY A 101 -9.40 17.05 14.86
N HIS A 102 -8.37 16.23 14.76
CA HIS A 102 -7.31 16.07 15.76
C HIS A 102 -5.99 15.93 15.01
N PRO A 103 -4.85 16.42 15.55
CA PRO A 103 -3.55 16.13 14.95
C PRO A 103 -3.44 14.61 14.87
N ARG A 104 -3.33 14.07 13.65
CA ARG A 104 -3.08 12.64 13.46
C ARG A 104 -1.70 12.38 14.02
N VAL A 105 -1.64 11.92 15.27
CA VAL A 105 -0.40 11.41 15.86
C VAL A 105 0.13 10.37 14.88
N ARG A 106 1.35 10.59 14.38
CA ARG A 106 2.00 9.64 13.47
C ARG A 106 2.01 8.28 14.16
N PRO A 107 1.53 7.20 13.51
CA PRO A 107 1.57 5.89 14.14
C PRO A 107 3.00 5.54 14.53
N VAL A 108 3.19 5.11 15.77
CA VAL A 108 4.49 4.69 16.30
C VAL A 108 4.60 3.19 16.20
N VAL A 109 5.69 2.70 15.63
CA VAL A 109 6.02 1.28 15.48
C VAL A 109 6.67 0.75 16.77
N ALA A 110 6.33 -0.48 17.16
CA ALA A 110 6.98 -1.20 18.27
C ALA A 110 8.12 -2.12 17.79
N GLU A 111 9.03 -2.50 18.70
CA GLU A 111 10.33 -3.15 18.40
C GLU A 111 10.24 -4.42 17.54
N ASP A 112 9.22 -5.26 17.74
CA ASP A 112 9.01 -6.51 16.99
C ASP A 112 7.73 -6.49 16.14
N GLU A 113 7.20 -5.29 15.88
CA GLU A 113 5.95 -5.17 15.16
C GLU A 113 6.10 -5.62 13.71
N ARG A 114 5.24 -6.55 13.28
CA ARG A 114 5.13 -6.97 11.89
C ARG A 114 4.43 -5.90 11.08
N LEU A 115 5.05 -5.54 9.96
CA LEU A 115 4.60 -4.50 9.06
C LEU A 115 4.56 -5.02 7.63
N VAL A 116 3.79 -4.35 6.79
CA VAL A 116 3.93 -4.47 5.32
C VAL A 116 4.70 -3.25 4.83
N ALA A 117 5.89 -3.46 4.29
CA ALA A 117 6.56 -2.46 3.47
C ALA A 117 5.92 -2.48 2.08
N ILE A 118 5.44 -1.32 1.62
CA ILE A 118 4.95 -1.16 0.24
C ILE A 118 5.79 -0.09 -0.46
N LEU A 119 6.37 -0.45 -1.60
CA LEU A 119 7.17 0.43 -2.45
C LEU A 119 6.36 0.67 -3.72
N HIS A 120 5.88 1.91 -3.90
CA HIS A 120 5.21 2.29 -5.14
C HIS A 120 6.22 2.39 -6.27
N GLY A 121 5.87 1.82 -7.42
CA GLY A 121 6.70 1.80 -8.60
C GLY A 121 6.77 3.14 -9.32
N TYR A 122 7.70 3.23 -10.27
CA TYR A 122 7.80 4.38 -11.17
C TYR A 122 8.02 3.92 -12.61
N GLY A 123 7.09 4.27 -13.49
CA GLY A 123 7.17 3.95 -14.91
C GLY A 123 7.19 2.43 -15.18
N ALA A 124 7.72 2.03 -16.35
CA ALA A 124 7.63 0.64 -16.81
C ALA A 124 8.45 -0.33 -15.96
N ARG A 125 9.50 0.19 -15.30
CA ARG A 125 10.36 -0.56 -14.41
C ARG A 125 9.79 -0.71 -13.00
N GLY A 126 8.71 0.01 -12.68
CA GLY A 126 8.01 -0.12 -11.40
C GLY A 126 8.94 0.11 -10.21
N TRP A 127 8.80 -0.72 -9.18
CA TRP A 127 9.61 -0.71 -7.97
C TRP A 127 11.10 -1.01 -8.22
N ARG A 128 11.46 -1.53 -9.41
CA ARG A 128 12.86 -1.74 -9.82
C ARG A 128 13.54 -0.47 -10.31
N ASP A 129 12.79 0.61 -10.49
CA ASP A 129 13.34 1.91 -10.85
C ASP A 129 13.88 2.63 -9.60
N THR A 130 15.12 3.13 -9.65
CA THR A 130 15.72 3.86 -8.52
C THR A 130 15.07 5.22 -8.26
N GLY A 131 14.23 5.70 -9.18
CA GLY A 131 13.37 6.88 -9.01
C GLY A 131 12.11 6.60 -8.18
N ALA A 132 11.78 5.33 -7.90
CA ALA A 132 10.69 4.95 -7.01
C ALA A 132 11.00 5.37 -5.56
N ARG A 133 10.30 6.40 -5.06
CA ARG A 133 10.56 7.01 -3.75
C ARG A 133 9.38 7.00 -2.79
N GLN A 134 8.19 6.68 -3.28
CA GLN A 134 6.99 6.62 -2.46
C GLN A 134 6.94 5.25 -1.76
N VAL A 135 7.35 5.24 -0.49
CA VAL A 135 7.46 4.01 0.30
C VAL A 135 6.73 4.13 1.63
N TYR A 136 6.10 3.04 2.04
CA TYR A 136 5.19 2.99 3.18
C TYR A 136 5.53 1.83 4.11
N LEU A 137 5.34 2.05 5.41
CA LEU A 137 5.29 1.01 6.44
C LEU A 137 3.88 0.93 6.99
N ILE A 138 3.21 -0.20 6.75
CA ILE A 138 1.79 -0.39 7.08
C ILE A 138 1.66 -1.24 8.34
N LYS A 139 1.20 -0.62 9.42
CA LYS A 139 0.74 -1.29 10.64
C LYS A 139 -0.65 -1.89 10.40
N ASN A 140 -0.92 -3.02 11.07
CA ASN A 140 -2.21 -3.69 11.03
C ASN A 140 -2.70 -4.06 9.60
N GLY A 141 -1.80 -4.07 8.61
CA GLY A 141 -2.07 -4.64 7.28
C GLY A 141 -1.95 -6.17 7.28
N GLY A 142 -1.28 -6.70 8.30
CA GLY A 142 -1.06 -8.13 8.47
C GLY A 142 0.01 -8.70 7.56
N GLY A 143 0.27 -10.00 7.65
CA GLY A 143 1.23 -10.67 6.77
C GLY A 143 0.61 -10.87 5.38
N PRO A 144 1.10 -10.19 4.32
CA PRO A 144 0.47 -10.27 3.01
C PRO A 144 0.61 -11.69 2.45
N ALA A 145 -0.48 -12.28 2.00
CA ALA A 145 -0.54 -13.66 1.54
C ALA A 145 -0.56 -13.75 0.01
N ALA A 146 -1.32 -12.89 -0.67
CA ALA A 146 -1.35 -12.82 -2.12
C ALA A 146 -1.71 -11.42 -2.63
N ALA A 147 -1.22 -11.08 -3.81
CA ALA A 147 -1.74 -9.97 -4.60
C ALA A 147 -2.92 -10.47 -5.45
N GLN A 148 -4.06 -9.79 -5.37
CA GLN A 148 -5.28 -10.15 -6.13
C GLN A 148 -5.79 -8.94 -6.90
N PRO A 149 -6.39 -9.11 -8.09
CA PRO A 149 -6.97 -7.99 -8.82
C PRO A 149 -8.07 -7.30 -8.01
N ARG A 150 -8.05 -5.96 -7.95
CA ARG A 150 -9.03 -5.17 -7.19
C ARG A 150 -10.47 -5.43 -7.64
N ARG A 151 -10.68 -5.67 -8.94
CA ARG A 151 -11.99 -6.02 -9.52
C ARG A 151 -12.68 -7.24 -8.89
N ALA A 152 -11.96 -8.08 -8.15
CA ALA A 152 -12.54 -9.19 -7.40
C ALA A 152 -13.24 -8.74 -6.10
N TYR A 153 -13.10 -7.45 -5.73
CA TYR A 153 -13.58 -6.85 -4.48
C TYR A 153 -14.35 -5.53 -4.75
N PRO A 154 -15.44 -5.55 -5.53
CA PRO A 154 -16.18 -4.35 -5.92
C PRO A 154 -16.75 -3.56 -4.73
N GLU A 155 -16.96 -4.21 -3.59
CA GLU A 155 -17.47 -3.58 -2.37
C GLU A 155 -16.48 -2.62 -1.70
N LEU A 156 -15.21 -2.62 -2.11
CA LEU A 156 -14.19 -1.67 -1.66
C LEU A 156 -14.33 -0.30 -2.32
N ASP A 157 -15.01 -0.23 -3.46
CA ASP A 157 -15.19 0.99 -4.23
C ASP A 157 -16.52 1.65 -3.87
N ALA A 158 -16.53 2.98 -3.85
CA ALA A 158 -17.79 3.70 -3.86
C ALA A 158 -18.45 3.56 -5.24
N PRO A 159 -19.79 3.63 -5.34
CA PRO A 159 -20.48 3.56 -6.62
C PRO A 159 -19.90 4.54 -7.65
N GLY A 160 -19.48 4.04 -8.82
CA GLY A 160 -18.87 4.85 -9.88
C GLY A 160 -17.40 5.22 -9.69
N THR A 161 -16.70 4.64 -8.70
CA THR A 161 -15.27 4.88 -8.42
C THR A 161 -14.42 3.63 -8.58
N GLU A 162 -14.84 2.71 -9.46
CA GLU A 162 -14.14 1.47 -9.76
C GLU A 162 -12.66 1.74 -9.99
N SER A 163 -11.84 1.30 -9.05
CA SER A 163 -10.41 1.56 -9.09
C SER A 163 -9.70 0.35 -9.71
N GLY A 164 -8.68 0.64 -10.51
CA GLY A 164 -7.81 -0.39 -11.09
C GLY A 164 -6.90 -1.05 -10.05
N GLY A 165 -5.94 -1.81 -10.55
CA GLY A 165 -4.85 -2.36 -9.75
C GLY A 165 -5.19 -3.61 -8.95
N HIS A 166 -4.51 -3.75 -7.83
CA HIS A 166 -4.41 -4.94 -7.00
C HIS A 166 -4.62 -4.60 -5.53
N VAL A 167 -5.06 -5.61 -4.79
CA VAL A 167 -5.16 -5.59 -3.34
C VAL A 167 -4.24 -6.67 -2.76
N LEU A 168 -3.87 -6.50 -1.49
CA LEU A 168 -3.12 -7.49 -0.75
C LEU A 168 -4.07 -8.24 0.17
N THR A 169 -4.29 -9.53 -0.08
CA THR A 169 -4.97 -10.37 0.90
C THR A 169 -4.01 -10.69 2.04
N SER A 170 -4.53 -10.77 3.24
CA SER A 170 -3.77 -11.05 4.46
C SER A 170 -4.52 -12.10 5.28
N THR A 171 -3.80 -13.00 5.95
CA THR A 171 -4.38 -14.05 6.79
C THR A 171 -4.10 -13.86 8.28
N SER A 172 -3.28 -12.88 8.65
CA SER A 172 -2.82 -12.65 10.02
C SER A 172 -2.84 -11.16 10.34
N PRO A 173 -3.36 -10.71 11.50
CA PRO A 173 -3.91 -11.53 12.58
C PRO A 173 -5.31 -12.10 12.27
N ALA A 174 -5.97 -11.63 11.20
CA ALA A 174 -7.23 -12.18 10.72
C ALA A 174 -7.31 -12.05 9.18
N PRO A 175 -8.11 -12.91 8.51
CA PRO A 175 -8.37 -12.78 7.08
C PRO A 175 -8.92 -11.40 6.71
N GLY A 176 -8.26 -10.74 5.77
CA GLY A 176 -8.67 -9.43 5.30
C GLY A 176 -7.95 -8.98 4.05
N VAL A 177 -8.24 -7.75 3.65
CA VAL A 177 -7.73 -7.15 2.42
C VAL A 177 -7.19 -5.77 2.75
N VAL A 178 -5.92 -5.55 2.41
CA VAL A 178 -5.28 -4.23 2.39
C VAL A 178 -5.42 -3.64 1.00
N TYR A 179 -5.94 -2.43 0.91
CA TYR A 179 -6.23 -1.76 -0.36
C TYR A 179 -5.95 -0.26 -0.28
N TRP A 180 -5.63 0.33 -1.42
CA TRP A 180 -5.45 1.77 -1.55
C TRP A 180 -6.79 2.48 -1.69
N THR A 181 -6.99 3.58 -0.97
CA THR A 181 -8.21 4.39 -1.02
C THR A 181 -8.11 5.60 -1.97
N GLY A 182 -7.06 5.68 -2.78
CA GLY A 182 -6.70 6.89 -3.51
C GLY A 182 -5.83 7.88 -2.72
N ALA A 183 -5.59 7.63 -1.42
CA ALA A 183 -4.78 8.52 -0.58
C ALA A 183 -4.01 7.80 0.55
N ARG A 184 -4.48 6.63 0.98
CA ARG A 184 -3.86 5.84 2.06
C ARG A 184 -4.23 4.36 1.89
N TYR A 185 -3.48 3.50 2.56
CA TYR A 185 -3.85 2.11 2.73
C TYR A 185 -4.89 1.95 3.85
N ALA A 186 -5.85 1.09 3.59
CA ALA A 186 -6.90 0.70 4.52
C ALA A 186 -6.97 -0.83 4.58
N TRP A 187 -7.52 -1.36 5.67
CA TRP A 187 -7.80 -2.78 5.82
C TRP A 187 -9.29 -3.04 6.00
N ARG A 188 -9.78 -4.13 5.41
CA ARG A 188 -11.15 -4.63 5.58
C ARG A 188 -11.16 -6.12 5.87
N ASP A 189 -12.06 -6.55 6.75
CA ASP A 189 -12.30 -7.98 7.05
C ASP A 189 -12.86 -8.70 5.81
N ALA A 190 -12.26 -9.83 5.45
CA ALA A 190 -12.64 -10.62 4.28
C ALA A 190 -14.08 -11.18 4.38
N ARG A 191 -14.58 -11.47 5.58
CA ARG A 191 -15.96 -11.98 5.78
C ARG A 191 -17.02 -10.91 5.51
N LYS A 192 -16.67 -9.64 5.67
CA LYS A 192 -17.53 -8.49 5.31
C LYS A 192 -17.37 -8.07 3.85
N ALA A 193 -16.34 -8.56 3.16
CA ALA A 193 -16.18 -8.45 1.72
C ALA A 193 -17.08 -9.48 1.00
N GLU A 194 -17.04 -10.75 1.43
CA GLU A 194 -17.82 -11.84 0.83
C GLU A 194 -19.34 -11.71 1.01
N GLY A 195 -19.80 -11.09 2.11
CA GLY A 195 -21.23 -10.90 2.40
C GLY A 195 -21.95 -9.90 1.49
N ALA A 196 -21.22 -9.05 0.75
CA ALA A 196 -21.81 -8.08 -0.19
C ALA A 196 -22.06 -8.66 -1.60
N GLY A 197 -21.44 -9.79 -1.95
CA GLY A 197 -21.52 -10.38 -3.29
C GLY A 197 -22.56 -11.49 -3.47
N ARG A 198 -23.22 -11.97 -2.40
CA ARG A 198 -24.21 -13.07 -2.48
C ARG A 198 -25.69 -12.63 -2.46
N GLY A 199 -25.98 -11.33 -2.43
CA GLY A 199 -27.35 -10.81 -2.32
C GLY A 199 -28.08 -10.54 -3.65
N ALA A 200 -27.43 -10.64 -4.81
CA ALA A 200 -28.00 -10.18 -6.08
C ALA A 200 -28.27 -11.32 -7.09
N LEU A 201 -28.81 -12.45 -6.66
CA LEU A 201 -29.43 -13.45 -7.54
C LEU A 201 -30.53 -14.20 -6.79
N ALA A 202 -31.64 -13.51 -6.52
CA ALA A 202 -32.95 -14.12 -6.30
C ALA A 202 -34.00 -13.02 -6.41
N HIS A 203 -34.59 -12.86 -7.60
CA HIS A 203 -36.01 -12.58 -7.83
C HIS A 203 -36.31 -12.72 -9.32
#